data_AF-A0A7R9EQX7-F1
#
_entry.id   AF-A0A7R9EQX7-F1
#
_cell.length_a   1.000
_cell.length_b   1.000
_cell.length_c   1.000
_cell.angle_alpha   90.00
_cell.angle_beta   90.00
_cell.angle_gamma   90.00
#
_symmetry.space_group_name_H-M   'P 1'
#
loop_
_entity.id
_entity.type
_entity.pdbx_description
1 polymer ?
#
loop_
_entity_poly.entity_id
_entity_poly.type
_entity_poly.pdbx_seq_one_letter_code
_entity_poly.pdbx_strand_id
1 'polypeptide(L)'
;MFGSRPVWGWLYPYQGSTKVKALKSKSCLVGKDSSCDIVIGKQQVPSLDDYLNLNKQHFKIKRKDDGVFLEDLSRLHTIVNNRSLVFGERVKLR
;
A
#
# COMPACT_ATOMS: atom_id res chain seq x y z
N MET A 1 -11.55 -14.31 -24.51
CA MET A 1 -11.74 -12.93 -24.02
C MET A 1 -11.34 -12.87 -22.56
N PHE A 2 -10.21 -12.24 -22.21
CA PHE A 2 -9.85 -12.04 -20.81
C PHE A 2 -10.64 -10.86 -20.26
N GLY A 3 -11.76 -11.15 -19.59
CA GLY A 3 -12.49 -10.13 -18.84
C GLY A 3 -11.56 -9.50 -17.80
N SER A 4 -11.39 -8.19 -17.84
CA SER A 4 -10.60 -7.47 -16.83
C SER A 4 -11.21 -7.73 -15.45
N ARG A 5 -10.39 -8.18 -14.48
CA ARG A 5 -10.86 -8.39 -13.10
C ARG A 5 -11.57 -7.11 -12.61
N PRO A 6 -12.72 -7.25 -11.92
CA PRO A 6 -13.45 -6.09 -11.42
C PRO A 6 -12.60 -5.31 -10.41
N VAL A 7 -12.70 -3.98 -10.47
CA VAL A 7 -12.11 -3.10 -9.46
C VAL A 7 -12.93 -3.24 -8.18
N TRP A 8 -12.27 -3.45 -7.06
CA TRP A 8 -12.92 -3.60 -5.76
C TRP A 8 -12.54 -2.53 -4.75
N GLY A 9 -11.53 -1.73 -5.05
CA GLY A 9 -11.09 -0.64 -4.21
C GLY A 9 -10.24 0.35 -5.00
N TRP A 10 -10.07 1.53 -4.43
CA TRP A 10 -9.26 2.60 -5.00
C TRP A 10 -8.34 3.16 -3.91
N LEU A 11 -7.07 3.36 -4.25
CA LEU A 11 -6.14 4.10 -3.41
C LEU A 11 -5.99 5.51 -3.96
N TYR A 12 -6.35 6.47 -3.11
CA TYR A 12 -6.19 7.89 -3.37
C TYR A 12 -4.92 8.37 -2.67
N PRO A 13 -3.94 8.90 -3.41
CA PRO A 13 -2.76 9.49 -2.80
C PRO A 13 -3.16 10.78 -2.10
N TYR A 14 -2.77 10.89 -0.83
CA TYR A 14 -3.02 12.07 -0.02
C TYR A 14 -2.11 13.26 -0.41
N GLN A 15 -0.88 12.95 -0.84
CA GLN A 15 0.11 13.94 -1.24
C GLN A 15 0.79 13.57 -2.57
N GLY A 16 1.26 14.60 -3.28
CA GLY A 16 2.03 14.46 -4.51
C GLY A 16 1.20 14.26 -5.78
N SER A 17 1.90 14.16 -6.92
CA SER A 17 1.32 13.97 -8.26
C SER A 17 0.97 12.51 -8.59
N THR A 18 0.83 11.67 -7.57
CA THR A 18 0.57 10.24 -7.78
C THR A 18 -0.84 10.06 -8.35
N LYS A 19 -0.97 9.17 -9.34
CA LYS A 19 -2.28 8.83 -9.90
C LYS A 19 -3.02 7.87 -8.97
N VAL A 20 -4.33 8.03 -8.89
CA VAL A 20 -5.24 7.08 -8.23
C VAL A 20 -4.97 5.66 -8.74
N LYS A 21 -4.90 4.68 -7.83
CA LYS A 21 -4.62 3.29 -8.17
C LYS A 21 -5.85 2.41 -7.96
N ALA A 22 -6.27 1.73 -9.02
CA ALA A 22 -7.36 0.76 -8.97
C ALA A 22 -6.86 -0.57 -8.38
N LEU A 23 -7.53 -1.07 -7.35
CA LEU A 23 -7.27 -2.38 -6.76
C LEU A 23 -8.15 -3.43 -7.45
N LYS A 24 -7.51 -4.31 -8.22
CA LYS A 24 -8.17 -5.40 -8.98
C LYS A 24 -7.82 -6.79 -8.47
N SER A 25 -6.61 -6.97 -7.95
CA SER A 25 -6.11 -8.24 -7.41
C SER A 25 -6.50 -8.39 -5.94
N LYS A 26 -6.70 -9.62 -5.44
CA LYS A 26 -7.00 -9.87 -4.00
C LYS A 26 -5.87 -9.43 -3.06
N SER A 27 -4.69 -9.16 -3.60
CA SER A 27 -3.49 -8.75 -2.88
C SER A 27 -2.85 -7.62 -3.66
N CYS A 28 -2.35 -6.61 -2.95
CA CYS A 28 -1.59 -5.50 -3.50
C CYS A 28 -0.44 -5.17 -2.54
N LEU A 29 0.80 -5.35 -3.01
CA LEU A 29 2.02 -5.02 -2.31
C LEU A 29 2.49 -3.61 -2.68
N VAL A 30 2.85 -2.83 -1.68
CA VAL A 30 3.28 -1.44 -1.85
C VAL A 30 4.66 -1.25 -1.24
N GLY A 31 5.55 -0.56 -1.96
CA GLY A 31 6.91 -0.29 -1.52
C GLY A 31 7.74 0.41 -2.59
N LYS A 32 9.06 0.52 -2.39
CA LYS A 32 9.99 1.11 -3.37
C LYS A 32 10.62 0.11 -4.34
N ASP A 33 10.44 -1.19 -4.07
CA ASP A 33 10.99 -2.25 -4.91
C ASP A 33 10.15 -2.48 -6.17
N SER A 34 10.80 -2.77 -7.30
CA SER A 34 10.12 -2.99 -8.59
C SER A 34 9.25 -4.25 -8.61
N SER A 35 9.42 -5.16 -7.65
CA SER A 35 8.54 -6.32 -7.47
C SER A 35 7.17 -5.98 -6.85
N CYS A 36 6.95 -4.75 -6.39
CA CYS A 36 5.67 -4.33 -5.79
C CYS A 36 4.60 -4.05 -6.86
N ASP A 37 3.34 -4.29 -6.52
CA ASP A 37 2.19 -3.93 -7.38
C ASP A 37 2.06 -2.41 -7.53
N ILE A 38 2.39 -1.66 -6.46
CA ILE A 38 2.49 -0.21 -6.47
C ILE A 38 3.90 0.16 -6.00
N VAL A 39 4.67 0.73 -6.93
CA VAL A 39 6.01 1.23 -6.67
C VAL A 39 5.92 2.72 -6.32
N ILE A 40 6.47 3.09 -5.16
CA ILE A 40 6.64 4.47 -4.73
C ILE A 40 8.03 4.93 -5.17
N GLY A 41 8.10 5.91 -6.05
CA GLY A 41 9.32 6.59 -6.48
C GLY A 41 9.69 7.77 -5.60
N LYS A 42 10.96 8.17 -5.64
CA LYS A 42 11.52 9.29 -4.85
C LYS A 42 10.77 10.61 -5.04
N GLN A 43 10.31 10.88 -6.24
CA GLN A 43 9.55 12.08 -6.61
C GLN A 43 8.11 12.10 -6.08
N GLN A 44 7.62 11.00 -5.50
CA GLN A 44 6.25 10.86 -5.00
C GLN A 44 6.13 11.10 -3.50
N VAL A 45 7.25 11.34 -2.81
CA VAL A 45 7.29 11.63 -1.37
C VAL A 45 7.84 13.05 -1.14
N PRO A 46 7.50 13.70 0.00
CA PRO A 46 7.87 15.09 0.25
C PRO A 46 9.37 15.35 0.38
N SER A 47 10.13 14.39 0.93
CA SER A 47 11.57 14.53 1.17
C SER A 47 12.35 13.26 0.80
N LEU A 48 13.68 13.41 0.64
CA LEU A 48 14.57 12.26 0.46
C LEU A 48 14.58 11.36 1.71
N ASP A 49 14.51 11.93 2.90
CA ASP A 49 14.52 11.16 4.14
C ASP A 49 13.27 10.28 4.26
N ASP A 50 12.09 10.79 3.88
CA ASP A 50 10.86 10.00 3.80
C ASP A 50 11.03 8.83 2.82
N TYR A 51 11.66 9.06 1.67
CA TYR A 51 11.92 8.02 0.68
C TYR A 51 12.86 6.94 1.23
N LEU A 52 13.92 7.34 1.93
CA LEU A 52 14.91 6.42 2.50
C LEU A 52 14.30 5.58 3.62
N ASN A 53 13.36 6.15 4.39
CA ASN A 53 12.62 5.48 5.44
C ASN A 53 11.59 4.46 4.92
N LEU A 54 11.19 4.52 3.65
CA LEU A 54 10.38 3.48 3.04
C LEU A 54 11.16 2.17 2.86
N ASN A 55 10.65 1.08 3.42
CA ASN A 55 11.08 -0.27 3.09
C ASN A 55 10.88 -0.63 1.60
N LYS A 56 11.71 -1.56 1.10
CA LYS A 56 11.57 -2.19 -0.23
C LYS A 56 10.15 -2.69 -0.47
N GLN A 57 9.63 -3.44 0.51
CA GLN A 57 8.23 -3.83 0.64
C GLN A 57 7.72 -3.23 1.96
N HIS A 58 6.76 -2.32 1.91
CA HIS A 58 6.39 -1.49 3.06
C HIS A 58 5.11 -1.96 3.73
N PHE A 59 4.06 -2.19 2.95
CA PHE A 59 2.81 -2.75 3.46
C PHE A 59 2.09 -3.51 2.35
N LYS A 60 1.12 -4.33 2.75
CA LYS A 60 0.35 -5.16 1.85
C LYS A 60 -1.13 -5.04 2.15
N ILE A 61 -1.93 -4.73 1.14
CA ILE A 61 -3.39 -4.73 1.22
C ILE A 61 -3.91 -6.07 0.71
N LYS A 62 -4.73 -6.75 1.51
CA LYS A 62 -5.35 -8.03 1.17
C LYS A 62 -6.86 -7.95 1.29
N ARG A 63 -7.57 -8.30 0.23
CA ARG A 63 -9.01 -8.57 0.23
C ARG A 63 -9.24 -10.04 0.48
N LYS A 64 -9.96 -10.33 1.56
CA LYS A 64 -10.50 -11.64 1.92
C LYS A 64 -12.03 -11.59 1.87
N ASP A 65 -12.67 -12.73 2.08
CA ASP A 65 -14.12 -12.84 2.04
C ASP A 65 -14.77 -12.09 3.22
N ASP A 66 -14.06 -11.97 4.35
CA ASP A 66 -14.49 -11.28 5.57
C ASP A 66 -14.10 -9.79 5.63
N GLY A 67 -13.41 -9.27 4.60
CA GLY A 67 -13.10 -7.84 4.49
C GLY A 67 -11.75 -7.53 3.86
N VAL A 68 -11.33 -6.27 4.00
CA VAL A 68 -10.04 -5.77 3.51
C VAL A 68 -9.10 -5.53 4.68
N PHE A 69 -7.85 -5.93 4.55
CA PHE A 69 -6.84 -5.84 5.60
C PHE A 69 -5.60 -5.16 5.06
N LEU A 70 -4.94 -4.36 5.90
CA LEU A 70 -3.59 -3.89 5.69
C LEU A 70 -2.66 -4.64 6.64
N GLU A 71 -1.56 -5.16 6.10
CA GLU A 71 -0.48 -5.80 6.84
C GLU A 71 0.77 -4.93 6.73
N ASP A 72 1.35 -4.56 7.87
CA ASP A 72 2.61 -3.82 7.91
C ASP A 72 3.80 -4.74 7.63
N LEU A 73 4.71 -4.30 6.77
CA LEU A 73 5.97 -4.98 6.44
C LEU A 73 7.16 -4.02 6.63
N SER A 74 6.93 -2.90 7.31
CA SER A 74 7.89 -1.82 7.42
C SER A 74 8.80 -2.01 8.63
N ARG A 75 9.98 -1.39 8.61
CA ARG A 75 10.87 -1.36 9.79
C ARG A 75 10.44 -0.29 10.78
N LEU A 76 9.82 0.78 10.27
CA LEU A 76 9.53 2.01 10.99
C LEU A 76 8.03 2.24 11.19
N HIS A 77 7.20 1.19 11.17
CA HIS A 77 5.73 1.20 11.29
C HIS A 77 4.95 1.84 10.13
N THR A 78 3.74 1.31 9.90
CA THR A 78 2.71 1.93 9.05
C THR A 78 1.61 2.51 9.95
N ILE A 79 1.19 3.75 9.69
CA ILE A 79 0.12 4.41 10.43
C ILE A 79 -1.19 4.32 9.64
N VAL A 80 -2.24 3.79 10.26
CA VAL A 80 -3.60 3.70 9.71
C VAL A 80 -4.58 4.35 10.69
N ASN A 81 -5.24 5.43 10.29
CA ASN A 81 -6.23 6.15 11.13
C ASN A 81 -5.70 6.45 12.55
N ASN A 82 -4.54 7.08 12.64
CA ASN A 82 -3.83 7.41 13.89
C ASN A 82 -3.38 6.20 14.74
N ARG A 83 -3.49 4.98 14.22
CA ARG A 83 -2.94 3.78 14.83
C ARG A 83 -1.64 3.38 14.13
N SER A 84 -0.55 3.33 14.89
CA SER A 84 0.71 2.74 14.43
C SER A 84 0.61 1.22 14.46
N LEU A 85 1.01 0.56 13.38
CA LEU A 85 1.09 -0.89 13.26
C LEU A 85 2.56 -1.34 13.35
N VAL A 86 2.83 -2.41 14.10
CA VAL A 86 4.16 -3.02 14.12
C VAL A 86 4.34 -4.04 12.98
N PHE A 87 5.58 -4.44 12.70
CA PHE A 87 5.89 -5.41 11.64
C PHE A 87 5.05 -6.69 11.77
N GLY A 88 4.38 -7.07 10.67
CA GLY A 88 3.49 -8.23 10.59
C GLY A 88 2.11 -8.02 11.21
N GLU A 89 1.87 -6.92 11.92
CA GLU A 89 0.55 -6.57 12.44
C GLU A 89 -0.42 -6.32 11.28
N ARG A 90 -1.67 -6.72 11.49
CA ARG A 90 -2.75 -6.54 10.53
C ARG A 90 -3.89 -5.73 11.13
N VAL A 91 -4.42 -4.81 10.34
CA VAL A 91 -5.63 -4.07 10.69
C VAL A 91 -6.68 -4.24 9.59
N LYS A 92 -7.94 -4.39 9.99
CA LYS A 92 -9.07 -4.37 9.07
C LYS A 92 -9.34 -2.94 8.62
N LEU A 93 -9.39 -2.71 7.32
CA LEU A 93 -9.80 -1.43 6.73
C LEU A 93 -11.34 -1.39 6.69
N ARG A 94 -11.92 -0.24 7.06
CA ARG A 94 -13.37 0.00 7.04
C ARG A 94 -13.74 0.81 5.81
#